data_AF-A0A7S1NF80-F1
#
_entry.id   AF-A0A7S1NF80-F1
#
_cell.length_a   1.000
_cell.length_b   1.000
_cell.length_c   1.000
_cell.angle_alpha   90.00
_cell.angle_beta   90.00
_cell.angle_gamma   90.00
#
_symmetry.space_group_name_H-M   'P 1'
#
loop_
_entity.id
_entity.type
_entity.pdbx_description
1 polymer ?
#
loop_
_entity_poly.entity_id
_entity_poly.type
_entity_poly.pdbx_seq_one_letter_code
_entity_poly.pdbx_strand_id
1 'polypeptide(L)'
;CPEDGADFVVVGQGFNGHGCTSVHVGPHTCPTVAVVNDTYLECRGLLATGVSLPVVVERSGLPLALAPFGTTGLTISFVDPCRQKPGHWTGTGCEACQATWYGTECGVQCPRTADGTVCGGHGMCDDGVRGSGACMCFTSLQGAWSGAECSECQPGHYGPGCDQLCPAAPVAELNNVTCAGHGTCSDGRTGTGLCQCQTPYTGLSCEARCPVSPEGVRCSGHGDCEVDAVGVGVCHCAANTAAGHWAGPGCGMCAEGWAGPDCATTCPQASGTPCAGHGTCVWAAGAA
;
A
#
# COMPACT_ATOMS: atom_id res chain seq x y z
N CYS A 1 38.50 -10.86 1.65
CA CYS A 1 39.57 -9.86 1.55
C CYS A 1 39.72 -9.23 2.93
N PRO A 2 40.93 -8.95 3.43
CA PRO A 2 41.04 -8.11 4.62
C PRO A 2 40.35 -6.78 4.33
N GLU A 3 39.71 -6.25 5.36
CA GLU A 3 38.63 -5.26 5.26
C GLU A 3 39.12 -3.83 5.03
N ASP A 4 40.42 -3.61 4.90
CA ASP A 4 41.02 -2.28 4.99
C ASP A 4 41.79 -1.91 3.72
N GLY A 5 41.29 -0.87 3.05
CA GLY A 5 41.72 -0.37 1.74
C GLY A 5 43.23 -0.14 1.59
N ALA A 6 43.87 -1.01 0.83
CA ALA A 6 45.21 -0.80 0.31
C ALA A 6 45.15 -0.53 -1.19
N ASP A 7 45.66 0.65 -1.57
CA ASP A 7 45.98 1.02 -2.95
C ASP A 7 46.77 -0.09 -3.63
N PHE A 8 46.27 -0.62 -4.75
CA PHE A 8 47.06 -1.53 -5.56
C PHE A 8 48.00 -0.71 -6.46
N VAL A 9 49.30 -0.84 -6.19
CA VAL A 9 50.36 -0.46 -7.12
C VAL A 9 50.19 -1.30 -8.38
N VAL A 10 49.78 -0.65 -9.46
CA VAL A 10 50.00 -1.16 -10.82
C VAL A 10 51.52 -1.25 -10.98
N VAL A 11 52.08 -2.45 -10.77
CA VAL A 11 53.44 -2.74 -11.22
C VAL A 11 53.35 -2.85 -12.74
N GLY A 12 53.39 -1.70 -13.39
CA GLY A 12 53.83 -1.64 -14.77
C GLY A 12 55.23 -2.25 -14.80
N GLN A 13 55.44 -3.19 -15.73
CA GLN A 13 56.46 -3.10 -16.77
C GLN A 13 56.23 -4.26 -17.77
N GLY A 14 55.86 -3.88 -19.00
CA GLY A 14 55.94 -4.75 -20.18
C GLY A 14 54.61 -5.25 -20.74
N PHE A 15 53.81 -4.38 -21.36
CA PHE A 15 52.67 -4.80 -22.20
C PHE A 15 53.07 -4.75 -23.68
N ASN A 16 53.15 -5.91 -24.33
CA ASN A 16 53.19 -6.03 -25.79
C ASN A 16 51.88 -6.67 -26.26
N GLY A 17 50.82 -5.87 -26.38
CA GLY A 17 49.67 -6.10 -27.26
C GLY A 17 48.73 -7.29 -27.01
N HIS A 18 49.13 -8.35 -26.30
CA HIS A 18 48.35 -9.58 -26.19
C HIS A 18 48.61 -10.31 -24.85
N GLY A 19 47.78 -10.05 -23.84
CA GLY A 19 47.70 -10.86 -22.62
C GLY A 19 48.48 -10.39 -21.39
N CYS A 20 48.18 -11.00 -20.24
CA CYS A 20 48.77 -10.72 -18.93
C CYS A 20 50.24 -11.18 -18.88
N THR A 21 51.19 -10.26 -19.02
CA THR A 21 52.61 -10.56 -18.85
C THR A 21 53.03 -10.33 -17.40
N SER A 22 53.46 -11.42 -16.77
CA SER A 22 54.09 -11.54 -15.44
C SER A 22 53.35 -10.90 -14.25
N VAL A 23 52.26 -11.54 -13.81
CA VAL A 23 51.85 -11.40 -12.41
C VAL A 23 52.57 -12.48 -11.60
N HIS A 24 53.35 -12.10 -10.58
CA HIS A 24 53.84 -13.06 -9.59
C HIS A 24 52.65 -13.53 -8.73
N VAL A 25 52.04 -14.64 -9.12
CA VAL A 25 50.94 -15.27 -8.36
C VAL A 25 51.56 -16.22 -7.34
N GLY A 26 51.84 -15.73 -6.14
CA GLY A 26 52.27 -16.57 -5.01
C GLY A 26 51.11 -17.38 -4.42
N PRO A 27 51.35 -18.35 -3.51
CA PRO A 27 50.32 -19.20 -2.91
C PRO A 27 49.25 -18.45 -2.09
N HIS A 28 49.37 -17.13 -1.95
CA HIS A 28 48.44 -16.24 -1.23
C HIS A 28 48.04 -14.98 -2.00
N THR A 29 48.28 -14.90 -3.32
CA THR A 29 47.91 -13.69 -4.08
C THR A 29 46.45 -13.72 -4.49
N CYS A 30 45.75 -12.63 -4.17
CA CYS A 30 44.39 -12.37 -4.63
C CYS A 30 44.33 -12.39 -6.17
N PRO A 31 43.17 -12.75 -6.76
CA PRO A 31 43.00 -12.71 -8.20
C PRO A 31 43.32 -11.32 -8.76
N THR A 32 44.22 -11.26 -9.75
CA THR A 32 44.52 -10.03 -10.50
C THR A 32 43.55 -9.89 -11.67
N VAL A 33 42.90 -8.73 -11.77
CA VAL A 33 42.04 -8.34 -12.89
C VAL A 33 42.84 -7.48 -13.87
N ALA A 34 42.84 -7.84 -15.15
CA ALA A 34 43.47 -7.09 -16.24
C ALA A 34 42.43 -6.56 -17.23
N VAL A 35 42.67 -5.38 -17.82
CA VAL A 35 41.79 -4.77 -18.84
C VAL A 35 42.47 -4.79 -20.20
N VAL A 36 41.85 -5.42 -21.20
CA VAL A 36 42.36 -5.52 -22.58
C VAL A 36 41.25 -5.11 -23.56
N ASN A 37 41.42 -4.02 -24.30
CA ASN A 37 40.41 -3.53 -25.28
C ASN A 37 38.98 -3.46 -24.69
N ASP A 38 38.84 -2.86 -23.51
CA ASP A 38 37.62 -2.75 -22.67
C ASP A 38 37.08 -4.08 -22.11
N THR A 39 37.87 -5.15 -22.16
CA THR A 39 37.51 -6.48 -21.66
C THR A 39 38.23 -6.75 -20.34
N TYR A 40 37.47 -7.09 -19.28
CA TYR A 40 38.02 -7.39 -17.96
C TYR A 40 38.25 -8.90 -17.81
N LEU A 41 39.48 -9.30 -17.46
CA LEU A 41 39.91 -10.69 -17.36
C LEU A 41 40.43 -10.97 -15.95
N GLU A 42 39.95 -12.03 -15.32
CA GLU A 42 40.48 -12.53 -14.04
C GLU A 42 41.36 -13.75 -14.32
N CYS A 43 42.61 -13.71 -13.83
CA CYS A 43 43.53 -14.83 -13.89
C CYS A 43 43.57 -15.56 -12.55
N ARG A 44 43.29 -16.86 -12.55
CA ARG A 44 43.44 -17.75 -11.38
C ARG A 44 44.35 -18.92 -11.72
N GLY A 45 45.43 -19.11 -10.95
CA GLY A 45 46.35 -20.23 -11.11
C GLY A 45 47.75 -20.00 -10.53
N LEU A 46 48.48 -21.08 -10.28
CA LEU A 46 49.89 -21.03 -9.89
C LEU A 46 50.76 -21.00 -11.15
N LEU A 47 51.40 -19.86 -11.43
CA LEU A 47 52.46 -19.79 -12.44
C LEU A 47 53.76 -20.33 -11.82
N ALA A 48 54.31 -21.39 -12.39
CA ALA A 48 55.71 -21.74 -12.13
C ALA A 48 56.58 -20.55 -12.54
N THR A 49 57.48 -20.11 -11.67
CA THR A 49 58.34 -18.94 -11.89
C THR A 49 59.07 -19.05 -13.22
N GLY A 50 58.92 -18.05 -14.10
CA GLY A 50 59.70 -17.91 -15.34
C GLY A 50 59.01 -18.32 -16.64
N VAL A 51 57.70 -18.58 -16.66
CA VAL A 51 56.96 -18.88 -17.91
C VAL A 51 56.11 -17.68 -18.35
N SER A 52 56.40 -17.15 -19.54
CA SER A 52 55.55 -16.19 -20.26
C SER A 52 54.68 -16.96 -21.26
N LEU A 53 53.39 -17.13 -20.98
CA LEU A 53 52.44 -17.71 -21.93
C LEU A 53 51.72 -16.59 -22.69
N PRO A 54 51.69 -16.61 -24.04
CA PRO A 54 50.87 -15.69 -24.80
C PRO A 54 49.39 -16.06 -24.61
N VAL A 55 48.61 -15.13 -24.06
CA VAL A 55 47.15 -15.27 -23.96
C VAL A 55 46.54 -14.48 -25.10
N VAL A 56 45.97 -15.19 -26.09
CA VAL A 56 45.20 -14.58 -27.17
C VAL A 56 43.74 -14.54 -26.73
N VAL A 57 43.19 -13.33 -26.56
CA VAL A 57 41.77 -13.12 -26.26
C VAL A 57 41.08 -12.72 -27.57
N GLU A 58 40.45 -13.69 -28.25
CA GLU A 58 39.60 -13.38 -29.40
C GLU A 58 38.23 -12.88 -28.92
N ARG A 59 37.75 -11.79 -29.53
CA ARG A 59 36.51 -11.08 -29.18
C ARG A 59 35.22 -11.84 -29.51
N SER A 60 35.30 -13.11 -29.88
CA SER A 60 34.15 -13.96 -30.19
C SER A 60 33.73 -14.68 -28.90
N GLY A 61 32.48 -14.47 -28.46
CA GLY A 61 31.89 -15.06 -27.24
C GLY A 61 31.73 -16.59 -27.28
N LEU A 62 32.78 -17.32 -27.64
CA LEU A 62 32.88 -18.77 -27.60
C LEU A 62 34.03 -19.14 -26.64
N PRO A 63 33.88 -20.16 -25.80
CA PRO A 63 34.98 -20.67 -24.99
C PRO A 63 36.02 -21.25 -25.95
N LEU A 64 37.15 -20.55 -26.12
CA LEU A 64 38.31 -21.15 -26.78
C LEU A 64 38.80 -22.30 -25.89
N ALA A 65 38.65 -23.52 -26.42
CA ALA A 65 39.25 -24.72 -25.85
C ALA A 65 40.76 -24.48 -25.70
N LEU A 66 41.23 -24.50 -24.46
CA LEU A 66 42.65 -24.50 -24.13
C LEU A 66 43.30 -25.68 -24.87
N ALA A 67 44.17 -25.39 -25.84
CA ALA A 67 45.03 -26.42 -26.41
C ALA A 67 45.96 -26.96 -25.30
N PRO A 68 46.17 -28.29 -25.23
CA PRO A 68 46.83 -28.91 -24.10
C PRO A 68 48.35 -28.88 -24.33
N PHE A 69 49.02 -27.84 -23.85
CA PHE A 69 50.44 -27.93 -23.59
C PHE A 69 50.72 -27.63 -22.12
N GLY A 70 50.52 -28.68 -21.31
CA GLY A 70 51.49 -29.10 -20.30
C GLY A 70 52.02 -28.07 -19.30
N THR A 71 51.17 -27.24 -18.70
CA THR A 71 51.43 -26.68 -17.36
C THR A 71 50.12 -26.52 -16.60
N THR A 72 50.13 -26.99 -15.36
CA THR A 72 49.02 -27.01 -14.41
C THR A 72 48.43 -25.62 -14.15
N GLY A 73 47.14 -25.44 -14.47
CA GLY A 73 46.22 -24.73 -13.58
C GLY A 73 46.00 -23.22 -13.80
N LEU A 74 46.28 -22.64 -14.97
CA LEU A 74 45.86 -21.27 -15.26
C LEU A 74 44.47 -21.26 -15.93
N THR A 75 43.49 -20.66 -15.25
CA THR A 75 42.16 -20.36 -15.79
C THR A 75 42.01 -18.86 -15.98
N ILE A 76 41.48 -18.46 -17.13
CA ILE A 76 41.18 -17.06 -17.47
C ILE A 76 39.68 -16.99 -17.70
N SER A 77 39.01 -16.09 -16.98
CA SER A 77 37.58 -15.89 -17.10
C SER A 77 37.27 -14.43 -17.39
N PHE A 78 36.27 -14.21 -18.23
CA PHE A 78 35.69 -12.90 -18.44
C PHE A 78 34.99 -12.48 -17.15
N VAL A 79 35.30 -11.27 -16.69
CA VAL A 79 34.62 -10.66 -15.55
C VAL A 79 33.66 -9.62 -16.06
N ASP A 80 32.48 -9.57 -15.47
CA ASP A 80 31.54 -8.49 -15.70
C ASP A 80 32.21 -7.15 -15.30
N PRO A 81 32.44 -6.22 -16.26
CA PRO A 81 33.09 -4.93 -15.99
C PRO A 81 32.35 -4.15 -14.90
N CYS A 82 31.04 -4.36 -14.77
CA CYS A 82 30.20 -3.62 -13.85
C CYS A 82 30.44 -4.00 -12.39
N ARG A 83 31.04 -5.18 -12.12
CA ARG A 83 31.43 -5.58 -10.75
C ARG A 83 32.59 -4.78 -10.18
N GLN A 84 33.35 -4.09 -11.02
CA GLN A 84 34.49 -3.28 -10.58
C GLN A 84 34.08 -1.82 -10.27
N LYS A 85 32.84 -1.44 -10.58
CA LYS A 85 32.29 -0.11 -10.34
C LYS A 85 31.38 -0.15 -9.10
N PRO A 86 31.55 0.74 -8.11
CA PRO A 86 30.64 0.82 -6.96
C PRO A 86 29.20 1.06 -7.42
N GLY A 87 28.24 0.32 -6.84
CA GLY A 87 26.83 0.37 -7.20
C GLY A 87 26.37 -0.79 -8.06
N HIS A 88 25.08 -0.77 -8.44
CA HIS A 88 24.42 -1.87 -9.13
C HIS A 88 24.23 -1.53 -10.60
N TRP A 89 25.26 -1.80 -11.40
CA TRP A 89 25.32 -1.44 -12.81
C TRP A 89 25.01 -2.60 -13.74
N THR A 90 24.49 -2.27 -14.93
CA THR A 90 24.27 -3.17 -16.05
C THR A 90 24.52 -2.44 -17.38
N GLY A 91 24.45 -3.15 -18.50
CA GLY A 91 24.85 -2.66 -19.82
C GLY A 91 26.33 -2.96 -20.10
N THR A 92 26.72 -2.90 -21.38
CA THR A 92 28.09 -3.24 -21.80
C THR A 92 29.12 -2.21 -21.37
N GLY A 93 28.70 -0.98 -21.07
CA GLY A 93 29.54 0.11 -20.56
C GLY A 93 29.23 0.49 -19.11
N CYS A 94 28.42 -0.29 -18.39
CA CYS A 94 27.98 0.01 -17.03
C CYS A 94 27.37 1.41 -16.91
N GLU A 95 26.50 1.72 -17.87
CA GLU A 95 25.83 3.01 -18.06
C GLU A 95 24.39 3.03 -17.56
N ALA A 96 23.83 1.87 -17.23
CA ALA A 96 22.48 1.72 -16.70
C ALA A 96 22.50 1.07 -15.31
N CYS A 97 21.49 1.33 -14.50
CA CYS A 97 21.30 0.60 -13.26
C CYS A 97 20.69 -0.77 -13.53
N GLN A 98 21.05 -1.76 -12.71
CA GLN A 98 20.29 -3.01 -12.64
C GLN A 98 18.84 -2.69 -12.28
N ALA A 99 17.91 -3.53 -12.74
CA ALA A 99 16.50 -3.36 -12.43
C ALA A 99 16.29 -3.17 -10.92
N THR A 100 15.42 -2.24 -10.54
CA THR A 100 15.09 -1.88 -9.15
C THR A 100 16.16 -1.08 -8.39
N TRP A 101 17.19 -0.59 -9.09
CA TRP A 101 18.20 0.33 -8.56
C TRP A 101 18.18 1.66 -9.30
N TYR A 102 18.42 2.75 -8.57
CA TYR A 102 18.32 4.10 -9.13
C TYR A 102 19.37 5.06 -8.58
N GLY A 103 19.39 6.24 -9.19
CA GLY A 103 20.30 7.33 -8.86
C GLY A 103 21.57 7.32 -9.70
N THR A 104 22.32 8.42 -9.68
CA THR A 104 23.48 8.63 -10.54
C THR A 104 24.62 7.63 -10.31
N GLU A 105 24.62 6.97 -9.16
CA GLU A 105 25.60 5.93 -8.78
C GLU A 105 25.02 4.52 -8.77
N CYS A 106 23.72 4.35 -9.10
CA CYS A 106 23.00 3.08 -8.98
C CYS A 106 23.17 2.41 -7.60
N GLY A 107 23.32 3.21 -6.54
CA GLY A 107 23.58 2.74 -5.18
C GLY A 107 22.33 2.65 -4.29
N VAL A 108 21.16 3.08 -4.80
CA VAL A 108 19.92 3.14 -4.02
C VAL A 108 18.91 2.16 -4.59
N GLN A 109 18.31 1.35 -3.71
CA GLN A 109 17.23 0.44 -4.10
C GLN A 109 15.89 1.16 -4.10
N CYS A 110 15.02 0.78 -5.03
CA CYS A 110 13.62 1.14 -4.99
C CYS A 110 12.95 0.73 -3.66
N PRO A 111 11.90 1.45 -3.21
CA PRO A 111 11.14 1.10 -2.02
C PRO A 111 10.64 -0.35 -2.06
N ARG A 112 10.72 -1.03 -0.92
CA ARG A 112 10.35 -2.44 -0.76
C ARG A 112 9.55 -2.62 0.51
N THR A 113 8.55 -3.49 0.46
CA THR A 113 7.86 -3.94 1.68
C THR A 113 8.80 -4.78 2.56
N ALA A 114 8.38 -5.06 3.79
CA ALA A 114 9.15 -5.90 4.74
C ALA A 114 9.56 -7.27 4.16
N ASP A 115 8.77 -7.83 3.25
CA ASP A 115 9.05 -9.10 2.56
C ASP A 115 10.01 -8.94 1.36
N GLY A 116 10.54 -7.75 1.13
CA GLY A 116 11.50 -7.44 0.06
C GLY A 116 10.87 -7.17 -1.31
N THR A 117 9.54 -7.08 -1.40
CA THR A 117 8.81 -6.89 -2.66
C THR A 117 8.86 -5.42 -3.08
N VAL A 118 9.41 -5.14 -4.27
CA VAL A 118 9.55 -3.78 -4.80
C VAL A 118 8.19 -3.18 -5.11
N CYS A 119 7.95 -1.96 -4.61
CA CYS A 119 6.68 -1.25 -4.71
C CYS A 119 5.48 -2.16 -4.35
N GLY A 120 5.65 -3.04 -3.34
CA GLY A 120 4.61 -3.96 -2.88
C GLY A 120 4.12 -4.98 -3.91
N GLY A 121 4.69 -5.01 -5.11
CA GLY A 121 4.14 -5.75 -6.25
C GLY A 121 2.91 -5.06 -6.88
N HIS A 122 2.64 -3.83 -6.46
CA HIS A 122 1.46 -3.05 -6.83
C HIS A 122 1.82 -1.71 -7.46
N GLY A 123 3.04 -1.59 -7.99
CA GLY A 123 3.49 -0.41 -8.70
C GLY A 123 4.77 -0.65 -9.48
N MET A 124 5.14 0.35 -10.26
CA MET A 124 6.41 0.38 -11.00
C MET A 124 7.34 1.42 -10.41
N CYS A 125 8.58 1.04 -10.13
CA CYS A 125 9.58 1.99 -9.66
C CYS A 125 10.12 2.83 -10.81
N ASP A 126 10.26 4.14 -10.60
CA ASP A 126 11.05 5.03 -11.44
C ASP A 126 12.55 4.81 -11.18
N ASP A 127 13.10 3.76 -11.78
CA ASP A 127 14.48 3.30 -11.58
C ASP A 127 15.48 3.83 -12.63
N GLY A 128 16.74 3.41 -12.53
CA GLY A 128 17.79 3.85 -13.44
C GLY A 128 18.54 5.10 -13.01
N VAL A 129 19.51 5.51 -13.83
CA VAL A 129 20.50 6.56 -13.50
C VAL A 129 19.84 7.92 -13.26
N ARG A 130 18.71 8.17 -13.93
CA ARG A 130 17.89 9.40 -13.80
C ARG A 130 16.61 9.19 -13.02
N GLY A 131 16.36 7.97 -12.54
CA GLY A 131 15.17 7.63 -11.78
C GLY A 131 15.17 8.34 -10.43
N SER A 132 13.98 8.71 -9.98
CA SER A 132 13.73 9.30 -8.67
C SER A 132 13.58 8.25 -7.56
N GLY A 133 13.39 6.98 -7.91
CA GLY A 133 13.07 5.89 -6.99
C GLY A 133 11.62 5.89 -6.50
N ALA A 134 10.77 6.80 -7.00
CA ALA A 134 9.36 6.84 -6.64
C ALA A 134 8.61 5.64 -7.21
N CYS A 135 7.75 5.03 -6.39
CA CYS A 135 6.83 4.00 -6.86
C CYS A 135 5.58 4.63 -7.47
N MET A 136 5.31 4.30 -8.73
CA MET A 136 4.06 4.62 -9.42
C MET A 136 3.05 3.51 -9.16
N CYS A 137 2.16 3.73 -8.19
CA CYS A 137 1.20 2.71 -7.77
C CYS A 137 0.10 2.46 -8.81
N PHE A 138 -0.29 1.20 -8.95
CA PHE A 138 -1.34 0.79 -9.87
C PHE A 138 -2.72 1.17 -9.33
N THR A 139 -3.54 1.69 -10.24
CA THR A 139 -4.98 1.87 -10.06
C THR A 139 -5.69 1.14 -11.19
N SER A 140 -6.12 -0.09 -10.94
CA SER A 140 -6.67 -0.97 -11.98
C SER A 140 -7.65 -1.99 -11.39
N LEU A 141 -8.09 -2.96 -12.20
CA LEU A 141 -8.88 -4.10 -11.73
C LEU A 141 -8.16 -4.96 -10.69
N GLN A 142 -6.84 -4.81 -10.53
CA GLN A 142 -6.03 -5.51 -9.52
C GLN A 142 -5.92 -4.75 -8.19
N GLY A 143 -6.67 -3.65 -8.05
CA GLY A 143 -6.71 -2.81 -6.85
C GLY A 143 -6.30 -1.37 -7.10
N ALA A 144 -6.68 -0.50 -6.16
CA ALA A 144 -6.26 0.88 -6.11
C ALA A 144 -5.28 1.08 -4.95
N TRP A 145 -4.00 1.21 -5.29
CA TRP A 145 -2.90 1.22 -4.33
C TRP A 145 -2.32 2.62 -4.12
N SER A 146 -1.80 2.88 -2.93
CA SER A 146 -1.18 4.15 -2.52
C SER A 146 -0.02 3.93 -1.54
N GLY A 147 0.61 5.02 -1.12
CA GLY A 147 1.79 5.03 -0.25
C GLY A 147 3.10 4.94 -1.03
N ALA A 148 4.22 5.24 -0.36
CA ALA A 148 5.55 5.27 -0.98
C ALA A 148 6.00 3.89 -1.53
N GLU A 149 5.45 2.82 -0.98
CA GLU A 149 5.72 1.43 -1.36
C GLU A 149 4.54 0.76 -2.08
N CYS A 150 3.46 1.50 -2.40
CA CYS A 150 2.23 0.94 -2.95
C CYS A 150 1.62 -0.21 -2.13
N SER A 151 1.77 -0.13 -0.80
CA SER A 151 1.34 -1.16 0.15
C SER A 151 0.09 -0.77 0.94
N GLU A 152 -0.47 0.41 0.67
CA GLU A 152 -1.69 0.94 1.26
C GLU A 152 -2.80 1.01 0.21
N CYS A 153 -4.06 1.05 0.64
CA CYS A 153 -5.16 1.31 -0.29
C CYS A 153 -5.25 2.80 -0.60
N GLN A 154 -5.75 3.16 -1.78
CA GLN A 154 -6.23 4.53 -2.00
C GLN A 154 -7.39 4.83 -1.03
N PRO A 155 -7.56 6.10 -0.61
CA PRO A 155 -8.70 6.48 0.23
C PRO A 155 -10.03 6.00 -0.36
N GLY A 156 -10.89 5.41 0.47
CA GLY A 156 -12.17 4.86 0.04
C GLY A 156 -12.11 3.47 -0.60
N HIS A 157 -10.92 2.86 -0.69
CA HIS A 157 -10.76 1.45 -1.07
C HIS A 157 -10.42 0.58 0.14
N TYR A 158 -10.94 -0.64 0.17
CA TYR A 158 -10.75 -1.55 1.28
C TYR A 158 -10.51 -3.00 0.86
N GLY A 159 -10.14 -3.82 1.84
CA GLY A 159 -9.84 -5.24 1.65
C GLY A 159 -8.38 -5.51 1.28
N PRO A 160 -7.93 -6.76 1.39
CA PRO A 160 -6.51 -7.11 1.28
C PRO A 160 -5.88 -6.79 -0.09
N GLY A 161 -6.71 -6.72 -1.14
CA GLY A 161 -6.33 -6.35 -2.51
C GLY A 161 -6.69 -4.91 -2.91
N CYS A 162 -7.26 -4.10 -2.02
CA CYS A 162 -7.68 -2.72 -2.30
C CYS A 162 -8.58 -2.56 -3.55
N ASP A 163 -9.32 -3.61 -3.90
CA ASP A 163 -10.18 -3.72 -5.07
C ASP A 163 -11.66 -3.46 -4.75
N GLN A 164 -12.00 -3.36 -3.46
CA GLN A 164 -13.36 -3.07 -3.00
C GLN A 164 -13.51 -1.58 -2.68
N LEU A 165 -14.67 -1.02 -3.03
CA LEU A 165 -14.99 0.40 -2.84
C LEU A 165 -15.94 0.58 -1.66
N CYS A 166 -15.61 1.52 -0.79
CA CYS A 166 -16.52 1.94 0.27
C CYS A 166 -17.87 2.36 -0.32
N PRO A 167 -18.99 2.10 0.38
CA PRO A 167 -20.31 2.54 -0.02
C PRO A 167 -20.31 4.04 -0.29
N ALA A 168 -20.84 4.38 -1.45
CA ALA A 168 -21.11 5.75 -1.85
C ALA A 168 -22.61 5.84 -2.15
N ALA A 169 -23.23 6.91 -1.70
CA ALA A 169 -24.65 7.06 -1.85
C ALA A 169 -24.98 7.31 -3.34
N PRO A 170 -25.92 6.57 -3.94
CA PRO A 170 -26.38 6.79 -5.32
C PRO A 170 -27.33 7.99 -5.38
N VAL A 171 -26.97 9.09 -4.73
CA VAL A 171 -27.67 10.37 -4.87
C VAL A 171 -27.03 11.09 -6.04
N ALA A 172 -27.81 11.27 -7.11
CA ALA A 172 -27.40 11.92 -8.35
C ALA A 172 -26.75 13.30 -8.15
N GLU A 173 -26.97 13.93 -7.00
CA GLU A 173 -26.44 15.24 -6.64
C GLU A 173 -25.10 15.21 -5.90
N LEU A 174 -24.64 14.04 -5.43
CA LEU A 174 -23.48 13.93 -4.53
C LEU A 174 -22.26 13.25 -5.15
N ASN A 175 -22.21 13.07 -6.48
CA ASN A 175 -21.02 12.62 -7.23
C ASN A 175 -20.28 11.40 -6.61
N ASN A 176 -21.00 10.38 -6.14
CA ASN A 176 -20.40 9.17 -5.57
C ASN A 176 -19.48 9.45 -4.36
N VAL A 177 -19.84 10.41 -3.51
CA VAL A 177 -19.10 10.70 -2.27
C VAL A 177 -19.24 9.54 -1.29
N THR A 178 -18.08 9.04 -0.82
CA THR A 178 -17.97 7.98 0.19
C THR A 178 -18.76 8.31 1.45
N CYS A 179 -19.56 7.35 1.92
CA CYS A 179 -20.44 7.50 3.08
C CYS A 179 -21.31 8.78 3.03
N ALA A 180 -21.72 9.20 1.83
CA ALA A 180 -22.51 10.43 1.57
C ALA A 180 -21.91 11.72 2.16
N GLY A 181 -20.63 11.71 2.56
CA GLY A 181 -20.02 12.82 3.31
C GLY A 181 -20.57 12.98 4.73
N HIS A 182 -21.32 12.00 5.22
CA HIS A 182 -21.98 11.98 6.52
C HIS A 182 -21.44 10.87 7.42
N GLY A 183 -20.25 10.35 7.11
CA GLY A 183 -19.62 9.30 7.87
C GLY A 183 -18.17 9.07 7.45
N THR A 184 -17.54 8.15 8.17
CA THR A 184 -16.18 7.69 7.87
C THR A 184 -16.24 6.24 7.45
N CYS A 185 -15.58 5.87 6.34
CA CYS A 185 -15.47 4.49 5.94
C CYS A 185 -14.36 3.76 6.72
N SER A 186 -14.62 2.51 7.10
CA SER A 186 -13.59 1.55 7.49
C SER A 186 -12.83 1.06 6.25
N ASP A 187 -11.92 1.89 5.74
CA ASP A 187 -11.12 1.64 4.55
C ASP A 187 -9.74 1.02 4.86
N GLY A 188 -8.92 0.82 3.84
CA GLY A 188 -7.60 0.20 3.98
C GLY A 188 -7.62 -1.33 3.89
N ARG A 189 -6.42 -1.93 4.00
CA ARG A 189 -6.24 -3.38 3.71
C ARG A 189 -6.98 -4.32 4.66
N THR A 190 -7.21 -3.87 5.89
CA THR A 190 -7.98 -4.58 6.91
C THR A 190 -9.36 -3.96 7.12
N GLY A 191 -9.71 -2.95 6.31
CA GLY A 191 -11.00 -2.29 6.36
C GLY A 191 -12.14 -3.24 6.02
N THR A 192 -13.30 -2.97 6.60
CA THR A 192 -14.52 -3.75 6.38
C THR A 192 -15.42 -3.14 5.31
N GLY A 193 -15.14 -1.90 4.88
CA GLY A 193 -15.99 -1.13 3.99
C GLY A 193 -17.24 -0.56 4.65
N LEU A 194 -17.43 -0.76 5.96
CA LEU A 194 -18.60 -0.22 6.67
C LEU A 194 -18.45 1.28 6.91
N CYS A 195 -19.51 2.04 6.62
CA CYS A 195 -19.61 3.45 6.97
C CYS A 195 -20.07 3.64 8.42
N GLN A 196 -19.27 4.36 9.20
CA GLN A 196 -19.67 4.85 10.51
C GLN A 196 -20.34 6.21 10.35
N CYS A 197 -21.68 6.22 10.41
CA CYS A 197 -22.48 7.43 10.19
C CYS A 197 -22.44 8.39 11.38
N GLN A 198 -22.31 9.67 11.07
CA GLN A 198 -22.50 10.76 12.01
C GLN A 198 -23.98 10.92 12.32
N THR A 199 -24.33 11.19 13.57
CA THR A 199 -25.72 11.52 13.93
C THR A 199 -26.16 12.78 13.18
N PRO A 200 -27.35 12.81 12.54
CA PRO A 200 -28.43 11.83 12.63
C PRO A 200 -28.58 10.90 11.41
N TYR A 201 -27.51 10.70 10.64
CA TYR A 201 -27.54 9.88 9.44
C TYR A 201 -27.50 8.37 9.75
N THR A 202 -28.05 7.58 8.84
CA THR A 202 -28.11 6.11 8.88
C THR A 202 -28.13 5.57 7.43
N GLY A 203 -28.16 4.25 7.29
CA GLY A 203 -28.03 3.56 6.01
C GLY A 203 -26.62 3.06 5.76
N LEU A 204 -26.45 2.27 4.70
CA LEU A 204 -25.18 1.61 4.38
C LEU A 204 -24.10 2.61 3.96
N SER A 205 -24.52 3.73 3.38
CA SER A 205 -23.67 4.83 2.94
C SER A 205 -23.99 6.14 3.66
N CYS A 206 -24.67 6.10 4.81
CA CYS A 206 -25.09 7.29 5.56
C CYS A 206 -25.96 8.28 4.75
N GLU A 207 -26.71 7.76 3.78
CA GLU A 207 -27.54 8.51 2.85
C GLU A 207 -28.83 9.05 3.47
N ALA A 208 -29.33 8.39 4.52
CA ALA A 208 -30.64 8.65 5.08
C ALA A 208 -30.52 9.47 6.36
N ARG A 209 -31.17 10.65 6.40
CA ARG A 209 -31.21 11.49 7.60
C ARG A 209 -32.44 11.17 8.44
N CYS A 210 -32.24 10.84 9.71
CA CYS A 210 -33.33 10.61 10.65
C CYS A 210 -33.89 11.92 11.24
N PRO A 211 -35.17 11.96 11.62
CA PRO A 211 -35.73 12.99 12.49
C PRO A 211 -34.99 13.07 13.83
N VAL A 212 -34.81 14.29 14.34
CA VAL A 212 -34.12 14.56 15.59
C VAL A 212 -34.94 15.49 16.47
N SER A 213 -34.74 15.39 17.79
CA SER A 213 -35.21 16.40 18.74
C SER A 213 -34.47 17.74 18.55
N PRO A 214 -34.92 18.83 19.18
CA PRO A 214 -34.20 20.11 19.19
C PRO A 214 -32.76 20.01 19.72
N GLU A 215 -32.49 19.04 20.60
CA GLU A 215 -31.17 18.75 21.18
C GLU A 215 -30.31 17.86 20.26
N GLY A 216 -30.81 17.47 19.09
CA GLY A 216 -30.09 16.64 18.12
C GLY A 216 -30.15 15.14 18.39
N VAL A 217 -31.02 14.68 19.28
CA VAL A 217 -31.16 13.25 19.60
C VAL A 217 -32.02 12.57 18.53
N ARG A 218 -31.46 11.54 17.89
CA ARG A 218 -32.16 10.73 16.87
C ARG A 218 -33.44 10.14 17.45
N CYS A 219 -34.56 10.33 16.73
CA CYS A 219 -35.89 9.87 17.15
C CYS A 219 -36.24 10.27 18.59
N SER A 220 -35.74 11.43 19.04
CA SER A 220 -35.86 11.92 20.41
C SER A 220 -35.37 10.95 21.50
N GLY A 221 -34.63 9.90 21.15
CA GLY A 221 -34.22 8.82 22.06
C GLY A 221 -35.32 7.80 22.36
N HIS A 222 -36.44 7.87 21.65
CA HIS A 222 -37.66 7.11 21.92
C HIS A 222 -38.06 6.19 20.76
N GLY A 223 -37.11 5.82 19.91
CA GLY A 223 -37.35 4.92 18.78
C GLY A 223 -36.08 4.61 18.02
N ASP A 224 -36.19 3.60 17.17
CA ASP A 224 -35.12 3.19 16.26
C ASP A 224 -35.34 3.84 14.90
N CYS A 225 -34.26 4.26 14.24
CA CYS A 225 -34.35 4.82 12.90
C CYS A 225 -33.97 3.79 11.85
N GLU A 226 -34.87 3.58 10.90
CA GLU A 226 -34.67 2.68 9.77
C GLU A 226 -34.77 3.46 8.45
N VAL A 227 -34.15 2.92 7.41
CA VAL A 227 -34.25 3.49 6.06
C VAL A 227 -35.44 2.86 5.35
N ASP A 228 -36.35 3.67 4.84
CA ASP A 228 -37.49 3.19 4.07
C ASP A 228 -37.11 2.77 2.63
N ALA A 229 -38.08 2.26 1.87
CA ALA A 229 -37.86 1.80 0.50
C ALA A 229 -37.42 2.90 -0.48
N VAL A 230 -37.52 4.17 -0.10
CA VAL A 230 -37.18 5.34 -0.93
C VAL A 230 -35.87 5.99 -0.44
N GLY A 231 -35.22 5.44 0.59
CA GLY A 231 -33.94 5.95 1.11
C GLY A 231 -34.09 7.05 2.16
N VAL A 232 -35.27 7.21 2.76
CA VAL A 232 -35.54 8.21 3.80
C VAL A 232 -35.45 7.57 5.19
N GLY A 233 -34.85 8.28 6.14
CA GLY A 233 -34.78 7.83 7.54
C GLY A 233 -36.12 8.04 8.25
N VAL A 234 -36.73 6.97 8.73
CA VAL A 234 -38.01 6.97 9.43
C VAL A 234 -37.83 6.44 10.85
N CYS A 235 -38.40 7.13 11.83
CA CYS A 235 -38.37 6.69 13.22
C CYS A 235 -39.52 5.72 13.52
N HIS A 236 -39.16 4.53 14.02
CA HIS A 236 -40.07 3.55 14.59
C HIS A 236 -40.11 3.76 16.11
N CYS A 237 -41.16 4.43 16.56
CA CYS A 237 -41.29 4.83 17.96
C CYS A 237 -41.56 3.65 18.88
N ALA A 238 -41.00 3.70 20.08
CA ALA A 238 -41.30 2.76 21.14
C ALA A 238 -42.77 2.86 21.53
N ALA A 239 -43.42 1.69 21.65
CA ALA A 239 -44.84 1.57 21.97
C ALA A 239 -45.04 0.46 23.02
N ASN A 240 -44.38 0.59 24.18
CA ASN A 240 -44.48 -0.37 25.26
C ASN A 240 -44.34 0.27 26.64
N THR A 241 -44.70 -0.45 27.69
CA THR A 241 -44.73 0.07 29.06
C THR A 241 -43.35 0.32 29.67
N ALA A 242 -42.28 -0.28 29.13
CA ALA A 242 -40.93 -0.11 29.66
C ALA A 242 -40.25 1.16 29.12
N ALA A 243 -40.44 1.45 27.83
CA ALA A 243 -39.83 2.58 27.14
C ALA A 243 -40.78 3.77 26.90
N GLY A 244 -42.08 3.59 27.12
CA GLY A 244 -43.13 4.57 26.84
C GLY A 244 -43.85 4.32 25.51
N HIS A 245 -44.96 5.04 25.31
CA HIS A 245 -45.75 5.00 24.08
C HIS A 245 -45.60 6.32 23.33
N TRP A 246 -44.65 6.35 22.41
CA TRP A 246 -44.23 7.53 21.66
C TRP A 246 -44.79 7.52 20.25
N ALA A 247 -44.95 8.71 19.68
CA ALA A 247 -45.53 8.93 18.36
C ALA A 247 -44.99 10.20 17.69
N GLY A 248 -45.39 10.36 16.45
CA GLY A 248 -44.94 11.45 15.57
C GLY A 248 -43.66 11.11 14.82
N PRO A 249 -43.30 11.93 13.82
CA PRO A 249 -42.21 11.61 12.89
C PRO A 249 -40.83 11.49 13.58
N GLY A 250 -40.62 12.14 14.72
CA GLY A 250 -39.40 12.04 15.52
C GLY A 250 -39.58 11.46 16.91
N CYS A 251 -40.70 10.78 17.20
CA CYS A 251 -41.01 10.17 18.49
C CYS A 251 -40.94 11.13 19.70
N GLY A 252 -41.17 12.42 19.48
CA GLY A 252 -41.14 13.45 20.53
C GLY A 252 -42.51 13.76 21.15
N MET A 253 -43.55 13.00 20.79
CA MET A 253 -44.92 13.19 21.29
C MET A 253 -45.45 11.87 21.86
N CYS A 254 -46.41 11.93 22.79
CA CYS A 254 -47.07 10.71 23.24
C CYS A 254 -48.05 10.19 22.20
N ALA A 255 -48.14 8.87 22.09
CA ALA A 255 -49.15 8.19 21.31
C ALA A 255 -50.56 8.48 21.87
N GLU A 256 -51.59 8.32 21.03
CA GLU A 256 -52.97 8.57 21.42
C GLU A 256 -53.36 7.74 22.65
N GLY A 257 -53.96 8.40 23.65
CA GLY A 257 -54.35 7.76 24.91
C GLY A 257 -53.23 7.61 25.94
N TRP A 258 -52.03 8.14 25.67
CA TRP A 258 -50.90 8.18 26.60
C TRP A 258 -50.46 9.62 26.88
N ALA A 259 -50.02 9.86 28.11
CA ALA A 259 -49.50 11.13 28.57
C ALA A 259 -48.42 10.92 29.63
N GLY A 260 -47.83 12.03 30.08
CA GLY A 260 -46.73 12.04 31.05
C GLY A 260 -45.38 12.33 30.41
N PRO A 261 -44.35 12.59 31.23
CA PRO A 261 -43.01 12.91 30.76
C PRO A 261 -42.38 11.76 29.97
N ASP A 262 -42.74 10.51 30.30
CA ASP A 262 -42.22 9.29 29.64
C ASP A 262 -43.28 8.59 28.78
N CYS A 263 -44.42 9.26 28.51
CA CYS A 263 -45.56 8.69 27.79
C CYS A 263 -46.00 7.28 28.29
N ALA A 264 -45.86 7.07 29.60
CA ALA A 264 -46.14 5.80 30.27
C ALA A 264 -47.45 5.82 31.07
N THR A 265 -48.12 6.97 31.15
CA THR A 265 -49.40 7.10 31.88
C THR A 265 -50.56 7.02 30.90
N THR A 266 -51.49 6.10 31.14
CA THR A 266 -52.71 6.02 30.35
C THR A 266 -53.63 7.19 30.69
N CYS A 267 -54.23 7.76 29.66
CA CYS A 267 -55.27 8.77 29.83
C CYS A 267 -56.54 8.11 30.40
N PRO A 268 -57.36 8.85 31.18
CA PRO A 268 -58.69 8.39 31.55
C PRO A 268 -59.50 8.05 30.29
N GLN A 269 -60.09 6.85 30.27
CA GLN A 269 -60.87 6.34 29.13
C GLN A 269 -62.32 6.06 29.55
N ALA A 270 -63.26 6.36 28.65
CA ALA A 270 -64.64 5.89 28.73
C ALA A 270 -64.96 5.11 27.46
N SER A 271 -65.40 3.85 27.60
CA SER A 271 -65.69 2.96 26.47
C SER A 271 -64.53 2.86 25.44
N GLY A 272 -63.29 2.84 25.92
CA GLY A 272 -62.09 2.72 25.07
C GLY A 272 -61.65 4.01 24.35
N THR A 273 -62.36 5.13 24.54
CA THR A 273 -61.98 6.42 23.95
C THR A 273 -61.32 7.32 25.00
N PRO A 274 -60.08 7.82 24.78
CA PRO A 274 -59.44 8.78 25.67
C PRO A 274 -60.30 10.04 25.83
N CYS A 275 -60.46 10.50 27.08
CA CYS A 275 -61.27 11.69 27.42
C CYS A 275 -62.71 11.64 26.85
N ALA A 276 -63.26 10.43 26.63
CA ALA A 276 -64.56 10.21 25.99
C ALA A 276 -64.72 10.88 24.59
N GLY A 277 -63.61 11.21 23.91
CA GLY A 277 -63.62 11.92 22.63
C GLY A 277 -63.93 13.42 22.72
N HIS A 278 -64.04 13.98 23.92
CA HIS A 278 -64.43 15.36 24.17
C HIS A 278 -63.26 16.31 24.51
N GLY A 279 -62.02 15.84 24.47
CA GLY A 279 -60.86 16.65 24.79
C GLY A 279 -59.54 15.99 24.46
N THR A 280 -58.46 16.76 24.57
CA THR A 280 -57.09 16.27 24.45
C THR A 280 -56.53 15.92 25.81
N CYS A 281 -55.92 14.75 25.91
CA CYS A 281 -55.20 14.35 27.10
C CYS A 281 -53.83 15.05 27.10
N VAL A 282 -53.61 15.92 28.09
CA VAL A 282 -52.36 16.67 28.23
C VAL A 282 -51.77 16.44 29.61
N TRP A 283 -50.44 16.34 29.67
CA TRP A 283 -49.74 16.34 30.95
C TRP A 283 -49.59 17.79 31.43
N ALA A 284 -50.29 18.15 32.50
CA ALA A 284 -50.07 19.41 33.18
C ALA A 284 -48.88 19.25 34.15
N ALA A 285 -47.71 19.79 33.79
CA ALA A 285 -46.61 19.94 34.73
C ALA A 285 -47.04 20.92 35.83
N GLY A 286 -47.46 20.41 36.99
CA GLY A 286 -47.82 21.24 38.14
C GLY A 286 -48.97 20.78 39.04
N ALA A 287 -49.58 19.62 38.81
CA ALA A 287 -50.51 19.05 39.80
C ALA A 287 -49.73 18.27 40.87
N ALA A 288 -49.19 18.99 41.85
CA ALA A 288 -48.77 18.46 43.15
C ALA A 288 -49.95 18.45 44.12
#